data_AF-A0A451GG88-F1
#
_entry.id   AF-A0A451GG88-F1
#
_cell.length_a   1.000
_cell.length_b   1.000
_cell.length_c   1.000
_cell.angle_alpha   90.00
_cell.angle_beta   90.00
_cell.angle_gamma   90.00
#
_symmetry.space_group_name_H-M   'P 1'
#
loop_
_entity.id
_entity.type
_entity.pdbx_description
1 polymer ?
#
loop_
_entity_poly.entity_id
_entity_poly.type
_entity_poly.pdbx_seq_one_letter_code
_entity_poly.pdbx_strand_id
1 'polypeptide(L)'
;MLRFFRNIALSALLAFPASSAEPDVISYGAFSYDARMPQVLLLTGEIGKSDSFELRRALREHEIKAVVMGSAGGNLYEGLQMAAILRDKSIASYVPNALSCESSCANMFFGGAQRKAGGHLGVHQFYSPQGDRAATLSVAQAQTQYTAAEVIGILNELDTPPFVYEKMFGTAEIHYFTSDEKQRLARDAENPDFLRLTGEIESFLSQNPEAAARPEPSQTLPSVAASVPPPAPPPSTVPERGGRHDRFTSTDFFGSDILPKGQRNISVGQCEQLCRGMPGCAAWSYVHETRWCWPKAAVENISMAVGITSGVVDFSRMNKGIFDRPFIEVTATDFSGNDILPRGMPHTTLDECRRACYGSSQCTAFTWNGKTNTCYPKYSVGRITKFVGAISGVKNRP
;
A
#
# COMPACT_ATOMS: atom_id res chain seq x y z
N MET A 1 -65.48 52.75 -29.50
CA MET A 1 -65.40 51.67 -28.48
C MET A 1 -65.80 50.39 -29.20
N LEU A 2 -64.99 49.35 -29.41
CA LEU A 2 -64.09 48.63 -28.50
C LEU A 2 -62.97 47.95 -29.34
N ARG A 3 -61.77 47.83 -28.75
CA ARG A 3 -60.55 47.25 -29.34
C ARG A 3 -60.62 45.72 -29.35
N PHE A 4 -60.30 45.08 -30.47
CA PHE A 4 -59.98 43.65 -30.55
C PHE A 4 -58.48 43.45 -30.25
N PHE A 5 -58.15 42.76 -29.15
CA PHE A 5 -56.79 42.37 -28.80
C PHE A 5 -56.42 41.01 -29.42
N ARG A 6 -55.26 40.96 -30.07
CA ARG A 6 -54.54 39.76 -30.55
C ARG A 6 -54.03 38.94 -29.35
N ASN A 7 -54.38 37.66 -29.28
CA ASN A 7 -53.67 36.69 -28.44
C ASN A 7 -52.58 36.00 -29.26
N ILE A 8 -51.33 36.35 -29.01
CA ILE A 8 -50.14 35.62 -29.48
C ILE A 8 -49.78 34.65 -28.36
N ALA A 9 -49.93 33.35 -28.60
CA ALA A 9 -49.46 32.31 -27.68
C ALA A 9 -47.94 32.15 -27.85
N LEU A 10 -47.18 32.61 -26.85
CA LEU A 10 -45.74 32.44 -26.76
C LEU A 10 -45.44 31.03 -26.24
N SER A 11 -44.94 30.14 -27.10
CA SER A 11 -44.47 28.81 -26.69
C SER A 11 -43.10 28.94 -26.03
N ALA A 12 -43.03 28.73 -24.71
CA ALA A 12 -41.78 28.69 -23.98
C ALA A 12 -41.05 27.37 -24.27
N LEU A 13 -39.91 27.44 -24.99
CA LEU A 13 -38.97 26.33 -25.07
C LEU A 13 -38.34 26.13 -23.68
N LEU A 14 -38.64 25.00 -23.05
CA LEU A 14 -37.92 24.51 -21.88
C LEU A 14 -36.53 24.06 -22.34
N ALA A 15 -35.52 24.86 -22.02
CA ALA A 15 -34.12 24.45 -22.13
C ALA A 15 -33.83 23.42 -21.04
N PHE A 16 -33.57 22.17 -21.44
CA PHE A 16 -33.01 21.16 -20.55
C PHE A 16 -31.59 21.60 -20.16
N PRO A 17 -31.21 21.58 -18.87
CA PRO A 17 -29.83 21.81 -18.49
C PRO A 17 -28.97 20.68 -19.07
N ALA A 18 -27.89 21.06 -19.74
CA ALA A 18 -26.88 20.13 -20.22
C ALA A 18 -26.39 19.26 -19.06
N SER A 19 -26.36 17.95 -19.28
CA SER A 19 -25.76 16.97 -18.39
C SER A 19 -24.34 17.43 -18.03
N SER A 20 -24.05 17.59 -16.74
CA SER A 20 -22.67 17.72 -16.27
C SER A 20 -21.93 16.47 -16.73
N ALA A 21 -20.95 16.61 -17.62
CA ALA A 21 -20.04 15.53 -17.97
C ALA A 21 -19.41 15.01 -16.67
N GLU A 22 -19.44 13.69 -16.46
CA GLU A 22 -18.62 13.06 -15.43
C GLU A 22 -17.16 13.43 -15.67
N PRO A 23 -16.32 13.56 -14.63
CA PRO A 23 -14.92 13.85 -14.83
C PRO A 23 -14.30 12.71 -15.66
N ASP A 24 -13.77 13.04 -16.85
CA ASP A 24 -13.05 12.10 -17.73
C ASP A 24 -11.85 11.45 -17.03
N VAL A 25 -11.38 12.06 -15.93
CA VAL A 25 -10.25 11.59 -15.12
C VAL A 25 -10.64 11.43 -13.66
N ILE A 26 -10.41 10.24 -13.09
CA ILE A 26 -10.66 9.91 -11.68
C ILE A 26 -9.32 9.69 -10.97
N SER A 27 -9.11 10.34 -9.84
CA SER A 27 -7.90 10.16 -9.02
C SER A 27 -8.09 9.09 -7.94
N TYR A 28 -7.06 8.26 -7.77
CA TYR A 28 -6.93 7.22 -6.76
C TYR A 28 -5.56 7.37 -6.09
N GLY A 29 -5.43 8.31 -5.15
CA GLY A 29 -4.13 8.60 -4.53
C GLY A 29 -3.10 9.05 -5.56
N ALA A 30 -1.96 8.36 -5.63
CA ALA A 30 -0.92 8.59 -6.65
C ALA A 30 -1.30 8.19 -8.09
N PHE A 31 -2.46 7.55 -8.27
CA PHE A 31 -2.93 7.08 -9.56
C PHE A 31 -4.00 7.99 -10.17
N SER A 32 -4.07 8.00 -11.50
CA SER A 32 -5.20 8.51 -12.26
C SER A 32 -5.73 7.47 -13.24
N TYR A 33 -7.06 7.42 -13.35
CA TYR A 33 -7.79 6.67 -14.36
C TYR A 33 -8.36 7.66 -15.36
N ASP A 34 -8.16 7.43 -16.65
CA ASP A 34 -8.73 8.24 -17.73
C ASP A 34 -9.70 7.40 -18.55
N ALA A 35 -10.95 7.82 -18.65
CA ALA A 35 -12.00 7.08 -19.36
C ALA A 35 -11.71 6.92 -20.86
N ARG A 36 -10.83 7.77 -21.43
CA ARG A 36 -10.35 7.66 -22.81
C ARG A 36 -9.38 6.49 -23.00
N MET A 37 -8.79 5.98 -21.91
CA MET A 37 -7.90 4.81 -21.88
C MET A 37 -8.30 3.82 -20.77
N PRO A 38 -9.49 3.19 -20.87
CA PRO A 38 -10.17 2.53 -19.74
C PRO A 38 -9.51 1.25 -19.22
N GLN A 39 -8.50 0.72 -19.91
CA GLN A 39 -7.76 -0.49 -19.51
C GLN A 39 -6.44 -0.17 -18.78
N VAL A 40 -6.17 1.11 -18.52
CA VAL A 40 -4.88 1.58 -18.00
C VAL A 40 -5.08 2.48 -16.80
N LEU A 41 -4.20 2.33 -15.82
CA LEU A 41 -4.07 3.22 -14.68
C LEU A 41 -2.70 3.91 -14.74
N LEU A 42 -2.64 5.23 -14.53
CA LEU A 42 -1.41 6.00 -14.61
C LEU A 42 -0.88 6.30 -13.21
N LEU A 43 0.33 5.84 -12.89
CA LEU A 43 1.05 6.17 -11.66
C LEU A 43 2.06 7.29 -11.93
N THR A 44 1.65 8.54 -11.73
CA THR A 44 2.51 9.73 -11.91
C THR A 44 2.75 10.50 -10.63
N GLY A 45 1.93 10.29 -9.59
CA GLY A 45 2.09 10.91 -8.27
C GLY A 45 3.22 10.29 -7.43
N GLU A 46 3.58 10.97 -6.34
CA GLU A 46 4.45 10.41 -5.30
C GLU A 46 3.72 9.27 -4.57
N ILE A 47 4.39 8.13 -4.40
CA ILE A 47 3.85 6.96 -3.70
C ILE A 47 3.79 7.26 -2.20
N GLY A 48 2.59 7.57 -1.71
CA GLY A 48 2.27 7.86 -0.33
C GLY A 48 1.67 6.67 0.41
N LYS A 49 1.42 6.89 1.71
CA LYS A 49 0.71 5.93 2.55
C LYS A 49 -0.71 5.70 2.01
N SER A 50 -1.16 4.45 2.01
CA SER A 50 -2.48 4.02 1.53
C SER A 50 -2.65 3.96 0.00
N ASP A 51 -1.64 4.26 -0.81
CA ASP A 51 -1.77 4.12 -2.26
C ASP A 51 -1.99 2.67 -2.71
N SER A 52 -1.51 1.69 -1.95
CA SER A 52 -1.86 0.29 -2.18
C SER A 52 -3.35 0.00 -2.00
N PHE A 53 -4.03 0.74 -1.12
CA PHE A 53 -5.48 0.66 -0.97
C PHE A 53 -6.20 1.36 -2.12
N GLU A 54 -5.72 2.53 -2.55
CA GLU A 54 -6.28 3.27 -3.69
C GLU A 54 -6.10 2.50 -5.00
N LEU A 55 -4.97 1.82 -5.20
CA LEU A 55 -4.78 0.88 -6.31
C LEU A 55 -5.88 -0.20 -6.30
N ARG A 56 -6.08 -0.89 -5.16
CA ARG A 56 -7.15 -1.90 -5.06
C ARG A 56 -8.53 -1.31 -5.32
N ARG A 57 -8.76 -0.05 -4.95
CA ARG A 57 -10.01 0.65 -5.25
C ARG A 57 -10.17 0.85 -6.75
N ALA A 58 -9.16 1.38 -7.44
CA ALA A 58 -9.18 1.53 -8.89
C ALA A 58 -9.43 0.19 -9.62
N LEU A 59 -8.74 -0.88 -9.20
CA LEU A 59 -8.89 -2.22 -9.79
C LEU A 59 -10.26 -2.87 -9.54
N ARG A 60 -11.04 -2.37 -8.57
CA ARG A 60 -12.41 -2.81 -8.35
C ARG A 60 -13.42 -2.02 -9.17
N GLU A 61 -13.14 -0.74 -9.40
CA GLU A 61 -14.02 0.17 -10.12
C GLU A 61 -13.82 0.05 -11.64
N HIS A 62 -12.65 -0.43 -12.08
CA HIS A 62 -12.27 -0.51 -13.50
C HIS A 62 -11.55 -1.81 -13.85
N GLU A 63 -11.77 -2.33 -15.06
CA GLU A 63 -11.03 -3.48 -15.61
C GLU A 63 -9.66 -3.06 -16.15
N ILE A 64 -8.71 -2.88 -15.24
CA ILE A 64 -7.34 -2.46 -15.56
C ILE A 64 -6.49 -3.67 -15.98
N LYS A 65 -5.82 -3.54 -17.13
CA LYS A 65 -4.87 -4.54 -17.66
C LYS A 65 -3.41 -4.13 -17.47
N ALA A 66 -3.13 -2.83 -17.41
CA ALA A 66 -1.78 -2.34 -17.22
C ALA A 66 -1.73 -1.09 -16.34
N VAL A 67 -0.63 -0.95 -15.61
CA VAL A 67 -0.26 0.30 -14.94
C VAL A 67 0.89 0.96 -15.71
N VAL A 68 0.68 2.22 -16.09
CA VAL A 68 1.72 3.11 -16.62
C VAL A 68 2.53 3.66 -15.45
N MET A 69 3.84 3.49 -15.54
CA MET A 69 4.79 3.78 -14.48
C MET A 69 5.57 5.06 -14.79
N GLY A 70 5.21 6.16 -14.13
CA GLY A 70 5.78 7.49 -14.36
C GLY A 70 6.17 8.25 -13.09
N SER A 71 6.30 7.56 -11.95
CA SER A 71 6.51 8.17 -10.63
C SER A 71 7.99 8.24 -10.23
N ALA A 72 8.34 9.28 -9.46
CA ALA A 72 9.65 9.40 -8.81
C ALA A 72 9.85 8.42 -7.63
N GLY A 73 8.80 7.68 -7.27
CA GLY A 73 8.79 6.79 -6.11
C GLY A 73 8.14 7.44 -4.89
N GLY A 74 8.66 7.14 -3.70
CA GLY A 74 8.06 7.53 -2.42
C GLY A 74 8.23 6.43 -1.38
N ASN A 75 7.15 6.06 -0.69
CA ASN A 75 7.16 5.03 0.34
C ASN A 75 7.55 3.64 -0.21
N LEU A 76 8.66 3.11 0.30
CA LEU A 76 9.23 1.82 -0.07
C LEU A 76 8.22 0.67 0.04
N TYR A 77 7.57 0.55 1.20
CA TYR A 77 6.70 -0.58 1.49
C TYR A 77 5.39 -0.49 0.72
N GLU A 78 4.86 0.70 0.46
CA GLU A 78 3.69 0.87 -0.41
C GLU A 78 4.02 0.45 -1.84
N GLY A 79 5.19 0.84 -2.38
CA GLY A 79 5.65 0.38 -3.69
C GLY A 79 5.76 -1.14 -3.79
N LEU A 80 6.33 -1.80 -2.77
CA LEU A 80 6.45 -3.26 -2.71
C LEU A 80 5.10 -3.96 -2.54
N GLN A 81 4.20 -3.42 -1.71
CA GLN A 81 2.84 -3.94 -1.57
C GLN A 81 2.07 -3.83 -2.88
N MET A 82 2.19 -2.70 -3.58
CA MET A 82 1.58 -2.53 -4.90
C MET A 82 2.17 -3.48 -5.93
N ALA A 83 3.48 -3.74 -5.89
CA ALA A 83 4.12 -4.76 -6.72
C ALA A 83 3.46 -6.15 -6.55
N ALA A 84 3.23 -6.56 -5.29
CA ALA A 84 2.56 -7.82 -5.00
C ALA A 84 1.11 -7.85 -5.53
N ILE A 85 0.38 -6.73 -5.43
CA ILE A 85 -0.98 -6.61 -5.98
C ILE A 85 -0.97 -6.79 -7.51
N LEU A 86 -0.03 -6.15 -8.22
CA LEU A 86 0.06 -6.31 -9.67
C LEU A 86 0.32 -7.75 -10.07
N ARG A 87 1.21 -8.43 -9.33
CA ARG A 87 1.54 -9.83 -9.59
C ARG A 87 0.34 -10.73 -9.39
N ASP A 88 -0.35 -10.61 -8.26
CA ASP A 88 -1.54 -11.41 -7.95
C ASP A 88 -2.65 -11.20 -8.99
N LYS A 89 -2.93 -9.93 -9.33
CA LYS A 89 -3.99 -9.59 -10.28
C LYS A 89 -3.59 -9.77 -11.75
N SER A 90 -2.39 -10.30 -12.02
CA SER A 90 -1.87 -10.50 -13.37
C SER A 90 -1.89 -9.21 -14.21
N ILE A 91 -1.59 -8.07 -13.59
CA ILE A 91 -1.61 -6.76 -14.23
C ILE A 91 -0.21 -6.45 -14.78
N ALA A 92 -0.16 -5.90 -15.98
CA ALA A 92 1.09 -5.53 -16.60
C ALA A 92 1.66 -4.21 -16.05
N SER A 93 2.98 -4.06 -16.05
CA SER A 93 3.64 -2.79 -15.74
C SER A 93 4.41 -2.28 -16.96
N TYR A 94 4.21 -1.01 -17.31
CA TYR A 94 4.86 -0.41 -18.46
C TYR A 94 5.45 0.95 -18.10
N VAL A 95 6.73 1.16 -18.43
CA VAL A 95 7.36 2.50 -18.36
C VAL A 95 7.40 3.05 -19.79
N PRO A 96 6.54 4.02 -20.16
CA PRO A 96 6.54 4.61 -21.49
C PRO A 96 7.84 5.35 -21.81
N ASN A 97 8.16 5.52 -23.09
CA ASN A 97 9.42 6.11 -23.57
C ASN A 97 9.71 7.50 -22.98
N ALA A 98 8.67 8.33 -22.84
CA ALA A 98 8.77 9.69 -22.35
C ALA A 98 8.83 9.81 -20.82
N LEU A 99 8.66 8.71 -20.08
CA LEU A 99 8.54 8.74 -18.62
C LEU A 99 9.74 8.10 -17.91
N SER A 100 9.81 8.40 -16.61
CA SER A 100 10.77 7.82 -15.69
C SER A 100 10.04 7.21 -14.51
N CYS A 101 10.49 6.03 -14.09
CA CYS A 101 10.00 5.29 -12.94
C CYS A 101 11.19 4.99 -12.00
N GLU A 102 11.20 5.64 -10.85
CA GLU A 102 12.36 5.67 -9.96
C GLU A 102 12.01 5.13 -8.56
N SER A 103 13.01 4.59 -7.86
CA SER A 103 12.90 4.20 -6.46
C SER A 103 11.74 3.23 -6.21
N SER A 104 10.79 3.59 -5.33
CA SER A 104 9.60 2.78 -5.03
C SER A 104 8.70 2.51 -6.24
N CYS A 105 8.73 3.35 -7.28
CA CYS A 105 8.05 3.04 -8.55
C CYS A 105 8.71 1.83 -9.23
N ALA A 106 10.04 1.77 -9.26
CA ALA A 106 10.77 0.66 -9.85
C ALA A 106 10.50 -0.66 -9.10
N ASN A 107 10.32 -0.59 -7.77
CA ASN A 107 9.88 -1.75 -6.99
C ASN A 107 8.49 -2.24 -7.44
N MET A 108 7.53 -1.34 -7.66
CA MET A 108 6.21 -1.69 -8.18
C MET A 108 6.29 -2.28 -9.59
N PHE A 109 7.16 -1.72 -10.46
CA PHE A 109 7.38 -2.23 -11.82
C PHE A 109 7.73 -3.73 -11.82
N PHE A 110 8.55 -4.21 -10.88
CA PHE A 110 8.92 -5.62 -10.82
C PHE A 110 7.73 -6.55 -10.54
N GLY A 111 6.64 -6.04 -9.96
CA GLY A 111 5.41 -6.79 -9.74
C GLY A 111 4.64 -7.18 -11.00
N GLY A 112 4.82 -6.45 -12.11
CA GLY A 112 4.05 -6.66 -13.34
C GLY A 112 4.14 -8.10 -13.87
N ALA A 113 3.00 -8.67 -14.24
CA ALA A 113 2.94 -10.02 -14.81
C ALA A 113 3.61 -10.06 -16.18
N GLN A 114 3.24 -9.14 -17.07
CA GLN A 114 4.04 -8.68 -18.18
C GLN A 114 4.69 -7.36 -17.77
N ARG A 115 5.97 -7.17 -18.10
CA ARG A 115 6.64 -5.90 -17.80
C ARG A 115 7.62 -5.50 -18.87
N LYS A 116 7.62 -4.21 -19.21
CA LYS A 116 8.53 -3.61 -20.19
C LYS A 116 8.84 -2.15 -19.83
N ALA A 117 10.09 -1.74 -20.01
CA ALA A 117 10.52 -0.37 -19.80
C ALA A 117 11.06 0.25 -21.09
N GLY A 118 10.24 1.07 -21.75
CA GLY A 118 10.66 1.94 -22.85
C GLY A 118 11.47 3.13 -22.34
N GLY A 119 10.96 3.83 -21.31
CA GLY A 119 11.59 4.99 -20.69
C GLY A 119 12.68 4.66 -19.65
N HIS A 120 12.89 5.60 -18.74
CA HIS A 120 13.91 5.47 -17.68
C HIS A 120 13.36 4.64 -16.52
N LEU A 121 14.10 3.60 -16.11
CA LEU A 121 13.78 2.79 -14.93
C LEU A 121 14.99 2.83 -13.99
N GLY A 122 14.80 3.27 -12.76
CA GLY A 122 15.89 3.58 -11.85
C GLY A 122 15.73 3.00 -10.44
N VAL A 123 16.80 2.38 -9.92
CA VAL A 123 16.88 1.87 -8.54
C VAL A 123 18.02 2.52 -7.78
N HIS A 124 17.91 2.60 -6.46
CA HIS A 124 18.98 3.04 -5.57
C HIS A 124 18.84 2.37 -4.20
N GLN A 125 19.84 2.54 -3.35
CA GLN A 125 19.80 1.99 -2.00
C GLN A 125 18.69 2.68 -1.19
N PHE A 126 17.98 1.92 -0.37
CA PHE A 126 16.88 2.44 0.47
C PHE A 126 17.33 3.29 1.66
N TYR A 127 18.64 3.33 1.93
CA TYR A 127 19.23 4.10 3.02
C TYR A 127 20.33 5.02 2.49
N SER A 128 20.15 6.33 2.61
CA SER A 128 21.24 7.29 2.42
C SER A 128 21.82 7.68 3.79
N PRO A 129 23.15 7.55 4.00
CA PRO A 129 23.82 8.00 5.23
C PRO A 129 23.68 9.50 5.55
N GLN A 130 23.08 10.29 4.65
CA GLN A 130 23.06 11.75 4.75
C GLN A 130 21.85 12.32 5.51
N GLY A 131 20.89 11.48 5.92
CA GLY A 131 19.67 11.90 6.61
C GLY A 131 19.52 11.34 8.02
N ASP A 132 20.48 11.66 8.90
CA ASP A 132 20.43 11.66 10.37
C ASP A 132 21.74 11.14 10.96
N ARG A 133 22.65 12.09 11.29
CA ARG A 133 23.91 11.85 12.03
C ARG A 133 23.73 11.31 13.46
N ALA A 134 22.51 10.88 13.84
CA ALA A 134 22.16 10.44 15.17
C ALA A 134 22.08 8.90 15.32
N ALA A 135 22.22 8.12 14.24
CA ALA A 135 22.30 6.67 14.33
C ALA A 135 23.76 6.22 14.49
N THR A 136 24.04 5.41 15.52
CA THR A 136 25.33 4.71 15.62
C THR A 136 25.50 3.79 14.38
N LEU A 137 26.71 3.72 13.85
CA LEU A 137 27.02 2.97 12.61
C LEU A 137 26.51 1.52 12.64
N SER A 138 26.57 0.86 13.80
CA SER A 138 26.11 -0.52 13.99
C SER A 138 24.58 -0.68 13.86
N VAL A 139 23.81 0.31 14.31
CA VAL A 139 22.35 0.31 14.26
C VAL A 139 21.85 0.61 12.86
N ALA A 140 22.46 1.59 12.21
CA ALA A 140 22.20 1.88 10.81
C ALA A 140 22.50 0.65 9.94
N GLN A 141 23.59 -0.08 10.24
CA GLN A 141 23.97 -1.29 9.53
C GLN A 141 22.99 -2.46 9.75
N ALA A 142 22.62 -2.77 11.00
CA ALA A 142 21.66 -3.83 11.29
C ALA A 142 20.27 -3.54 10.70
N GLN A 143 19.84 -2.29 10.77
CA GLN A 143 18.60 -1.83 10.15
C GLN A 143 18.63 -1.97 8.63
N THR A 144 19.75 -1.60 8.00
CA THR A 144 19.93 -1.70 6.54
C THR A 144 19.92 -3.15 6.09
N GLN A 145 20.59 -4.04 6.82
CA GLN A 145 20.60 -5.47 6.53
C GLN A 145 19.21 -6.10 6.63
N TYR A 146 18.44 -5.72 7.66
CA TYR A 146 17.08 -6.22 7.82
C TYR A 146 16.15 -5.75 6.68
N THR A 147 16.14 -4.45 6.40
CA THR A 147 15.36 -3.90 5.28
C THR A 147 15.79 -4.53 3.96
N ALA A 148 17.10 -4.70 3.72
CA ALA A 148 17.59 -5.35 2.51
C ALA A 148 17.11 -6.80 2.39
N ALA A 149 17.16 -7.58 3.48
CA ALA A 149 16.68 -8.96 3.48
C ALA A 149 15.17 -9.05 3.18
N GLU A 150 14.37 -8.16 3.75
CA GLU A 150 12.93 -8.11 3.49
C GLU A 150 12.62 -7.73 2.03
N VAL A 151 13.28 -6.70 1.51
CA VAL A 151 13.11 -6.28 0.12
C VAL A 151 13.56 -7.39 -0.83
N ILE A 152 14.71 -8.02 -0.61
CA ILE A 152 15.19 -9.15 -1.41
C ILE A 152 14.17 -10.29 -1.38
N GLY A 153 13.61 -10.60 -0.19
CA GLY A 153 12.57 -11.61 -0.04
C GLY A 153 11.37 -11.34 -0.94
N ILE A 154 10.82 -10.13 -0.89
CA ILE A 154 9.68 -9.74 -1.73
C ILE A 154 10.06 -9.76 -3.21
N LEU A 155 11.20 -9.17 -3.59
CA LEU A 155 11.61 -9.10 -4.99
C LEU A 155 11.89 -10.49 -5.59
N ASN A 156 12.37 -11.45 -4.79
CA ASN A 156 12.48 -12.85 -5.20
C ASN A 156 11.11 -13.47 -5.48
N GLU A 157 10.10 -13.22 -4.64
CA GLU A 157 8.72 -13.67 -4.88
C GLU A 157 8.11 -13.07 -6.17
N LEU A 158 8.63 -11.92 -6.62
CA LEU A 158 8.23 -11.27 -7.88
C LEU A 158 9.04 -11.71 -9.11
N ASP A 159 9.90 -12.73 -8.99
CA ASP A 159 10.85 -13.16 -10.02
C ASP A 159 11.75 -12.00 -10.51
N THR A 160 12.25 -11.18 -9.59
CA THR A 160 13.19 -10.10 -9.93
C THR A 160 14.58 -10.70 -10.18
N PRO A 161 15.23 -10.40 -11.32
CA PRO A 161 16.56 -10.93 -11.62
C PRO A 161 17.60 -10.51 -10.57
N PRO A 162 18.47 -11.42 -10.07
CA PRO A 162 19.40 -11.13 -8.98
C PRO A 162 20.34 -9.94 -9.22
N PHE A 163 20.70 -9.66 -10.47
CA PHE A 163 21.56 -8.51 -10.82
C PHE A 163 20.93 -7.16 -10.43
N VAL A 164 19.60 -7.10 -10.28
CA VAL A 164 18.90 -5.91 -9.78
C VAL A 164 19.37 -5.57 -8.37
N TYR A 165 19.61 -6.57 -7.51
CA TYR A 165 20.05 -6.34 -6.13
C TYR A 165 21.42 -5.70 -6.09
N GLU A 166 22.34 -6.14 -6.96
CA GLU A 166 23.67 -5.54 -7.09
C GLU A 166 23.59 -4.06 -7.47
N LYS A 167 22.71 -3.72 -8.42
CA LYS A 167 22.49 -2.32 -8.83
C LYS A 167 21.79 -1.53 -7.73
N MET A 168 20.71 -2.05 -7.19
CA MET A 168 19.89 -1.40 -6.16
C MET A 168 20.68 -1.12 -4.89
N PHE A 169 21.46 -2.07 -4.38
CA PHE A 169 22.21 -1.88 -3.13
C PHE A 169 23.62 -1.32 -3.33
N GLY A 170 24.11 -1.27 -4.57
CA GLY A 170 25.46 -0.83 -4.89
C GLY A 170 25.64 0.69 -5.06
N THR A 171 24.55 1.47 -5.12
CA THR A 171 24.61 2.92 -5.39
C THR A 171 23.76 3.76 -4.44
N ALA A 172 24.30 4.91 -4.04
CA ALA A 172 23.57 5.96 -3.33
C ALA A 172 22.67 6.78 -4.28
N GLU A 173 23.17 7.02 -5.49
CA GLU A 173 22.46 7.71 -6.56
C GLU A 173 21.60 6.73 -7.36
N ILE A 174 20.63 7.23 -8.13
CA ILE A 174 19.81 6.37 -9.00
C ILE A 174 20.70 5.70 -10.07
N HIS A 175 20.76 4.36 -10.06
CA HIS A 175 21.20 3.56 -11.20
C HIS A 175 20.03 3.42 -12.17
N TYR A 176 20.11 4.12 -13.30
CA TYR A 176 19.20 3.92 -14.42
C TYR A 176 19.64 2.74 -15.26
N PHE A 177 18.74 1.78 -15.47
CA PHE A 177 19.04 0.58 -16.25
C PHE A 177 19.30 0.91 -17.72
N THR A 178 20.36 0.32 -18.28
CA THR A 178 20.67 0.41 -19.71
C THR A 178 19.63 -0.32 -20.56
N SER A 179 19.63 -0.11 -21.87
CA SER A 179 18.73 -0.84 -22.78
C SER A 179 18.88 -2.37 -22.67
N ASP A 180 20.11 -2.88 -22.55
CA ASP A 180 20.38 -4.32 -22.39
C ASP A 180 19.91 -4.84 -21.03
N GLU A 181 20.09 -4.06 -19.97
CA GLU A 181 19.56 -4.39 -18.65
C GLU A 181 18.02 -4.42 -18.67
N LYS A 182 17.37 -3.43 -19.28
CA LYS A 182 15.91 -3.37 -19.44
C LYS A 182 15.36 -4.58 -20.23
N GLN A 183 16.07 -5.07 -21.24
CA GLN A 183 15.69 -6.31 -21.94
C GLN A 183 15.72 -7.53 -21.01
N ARG A 184 16.73 -7.63 -20.14
CA ARG A 184 16.83 -8.70 -19.14
C ARG A 184 15.79 -8.59 -18.01
N LEU A 185 15.28 -7.38 -17.76
CA LEU A 185 14.19 -7.14 -16.81
C LEU A 185 12.81 -7.44 -17.40
N ALA A 186 12.67 -7.35 -18.72
CA ALA A 186 11.41 -7.57 -19.40
C ALA A 186 10.86 -8.98 -19.10
N ARG A 187 9.54 -9.08 -18.92
CA ARG A 187 8.82 -10.34 -18.70
C ARG A 187 7.64 -10.39 -19.64
N ASP A 188 7.53 -11.45 -20.44
CA ASP A 188 6.47 -11.63 -21.43
C ASP A 188 6.24 -10.40 -22.32
N ALA A 189 7.31 -9.64 -22.59
CA ALA A 189 7.24 -8.38 -23.33
C ALA A 189 6.93 -8.54 -24.82
N GLU A 190 7.13 -9.75 -25.34
CA GLU A 190 6.80 -10.15 -26.72
C GLU A 190 5.36 -10.68 -26.86
N ASN A 191 4.57 -10.68 -25.77
CA ASN A 191 3.17 -11.05 -25.84
C ASN A 191 2.41 -10.09 -26.80
N PRO A 192 1.71 -10.59 -27.83
CA PRO A 192 1.08 -9.74 -28.84
C PRO A 192 0.05 -8.74 -28.29
N ASP A 193 -0.75 -9.15 -27.30
CA ASP A 193 -1.73 -8.27 -26.68
C ASP A 193 -1.06 -7.18 -25.85
N PHE A 194 0.02 -7.52 -25.14
CA PHE A 194 0.79 -6.54 -24.39
C PHE A 194 1.52 -5.56 -25.31
N LEU A 195 2.10 -6.03 -26.41
CA LEU A 195 2.72 -5.15 -27.42
C LEU A 195 1.70 -4.16 -27.99
N ARG A 196 0.50 -4.62 -28.34
CA ARG A 196 -0.59 -3.75 -28.82
C ARG A 196 -0.98 -2.73 -27.75
N LEU A 197 -1.19 -3.16 -26.51
CA LEU A 197 -1.55 -2.27 -25.40
C LEU A 197 -0.47 -1.21 -25.14
N THR A 198 0.81 -1.58 -25.14
CA THR A 198 1.90 -0.59 -24.98
C THR A 198 1.98 0.40 -26.14
N GLY A 199 1.71 -0.03 -27.38
CA GLY A 199 1.59 0.88 -28.52
C GLY A 199 0.43 1.86 -28.40
N GLU A 200 -0.73 1.39 -27.92
CA GLU A 200 -1.90 2.24 -27.64
C GLU A 200 -1.59 3.26 -26.52
N ILE A 201 -0.88 2.84 -25.47
CA ILE A 201 -0.42 3.72 -24.39
C ILE A 201 0.50 4.82 -24.94
N GLU A 202 1.51 4.47 -25.74
CA GLU A 202 2.44 5.45 -26.33
C GLU A 202 1.70 6.47 -27.20
N SER A 203 0.78 6.01 -28.05
CA SER A 203 -0.06 6.89 -28.87
C SER A 203 -0.92 7.81 -28.01
N PHE A 204 -1.58 7.27 -26.98
CA PHE A 204 -2.42 8.05 -26.08
C PHE A 204 -1.63 9.15 -25.37
N LEU A 205 -0.47 8.82 -24.79
CA LEU A 205 0.36 9.79 -24.06
C LEU A 205 0.96 10.86 -24.99
N SER A 206 1.31 10.52 -26.24
CA SER A 206 1.77 11.51 -27.22
C SER A 206 0.70 12.55 -27.58
N GLN A 207 -0.57 12.15 -27.54
CA GLN A 207 -1.71 13.03 -27.85
C GLN A 207 -2.21 13.79 -26.62
N ASN A 208 -1.96 13.26 -25.42
CA ASN A 208 -2.44 13.77 -24.14
C ASN A 208 -1.28 13.87 -23.12
N PRO A 209 -0.27 14.72 -23.37
CA PRO A 209 0.93 14.81 -22.53
C PRO A 209 0.62 15.21 -21.08
N GLU A 210 -0.49 15.92 -20.84
CA GLU A 210 -0.95 16.30 -19.51
C GLU A 210 -1.31 15.10 -18.63
N ALA A 211 -1.75 13.97 -19.21
CA ALA A 211 -2.07 12.75 -18.47
C ALA A 211 -0.81 12.12 -17.85
N ALA A 212 0.36 12.33 -18.48
CA ALA A 212 1.66 11.82 -18.04
C ALA A 212 2.43 12.82 -17.15
N ALA A 213 1.93 14.02 -16.94
CA ALA A 213 2.61 15.02 -16.13
C ALA A 213 2.69 14.57 -14.67
N ARG A 214 3.90 14.59 -14.09
CA ARG A 214 4.05 14.45 -12.64
C ARG A 214 3.42 15.68 -11.99
N PRO A 215 2.55 15.52 -10.97
CA PRO A 215 2.11 16.65 -10.17
C PRO A 215 3.34 17.32 -9.57
N GLU A 216 3.41 18.66 -9.64
CA GLU A 216 4.44 19.42 -8.93
C GLU A 216 4.43 19.01 -7.44
N PRO A 217 5.59 18.83 -6.80
CA PRO A 217 5.65 18.58 -5.37
C PRO A 217 4.86 19.70 -4.70
N SER A 218 3.75 19.35 -4.05
CA SER A 218 2.95 20.35 -3.33
C SER A 218 3.87 21.01 -2.32
N GLN A 219 4.29 22.25 -2.60
CA GLN A 219 4.91 23.11 -1.60
C GLN A 219 3.92 23.17 -0.45
N THR A 220 4.23 22.46 0.63
CA THR A 220 3.61 22.55 1.95
C THR A 220 2.16 23.01 1.92
N LEU A 221 1.22 22.08 1.97
CA LEU A 221 -0.09 22.41 2.53
C LEU A 221 0.18 23.09 3.89
N PRO A 222 -0.35 24.30 4.13
CA PRO A 222 -0.28 24.89 5.46
C PRO A 222 -0.82 23.84 6.42
N SER A 223 -0.09 23.63 7.53
CA SER A 223 -0.57 22.86 8.67
C SER A 223 -1.94 23.39 9.06
N VAL A 224 -3.00 22.80 8.52
CA VAL A 224 -4.34 22.96 9.04
C VAL A 224 -4.25 22.27 10.39
N ALA A 225 -4.16 23.09 11.43
CA ALA A 225 -4.35 22.64 12.79
C ALA A 225 -5.73 21.96 12.82
N ALA A 226 -5.73 20.64 12.67
CA ALA A 226 -6.91 19.84 12.90
C ALA A 226 -7.28 20.05 14.36
N SER A 227 -8.34 20.81 14.57
CA SER A 227 -9.06 20.84 15.83
C SER A 227 -9.46 19.39 16.14
N VAL A 228 -8.72 18.80 17.06
CA VAL A 228 -9.00 17.48 17.61
C VAL A 228 -10.41 17.52 18.22
N PRO A 229 -11.40 16.77 17.70
CA PRO A 229 -12.65 16.60 18.41
C PRO A 229 -12.38 15.90 19.75
N PRO A 230 -13.13 16.22 20.81
CA PRO A 230 -12.88 15.67 22.13
C PRO A 230 -12.92 14.12 22.11
N PRO A 231 -12.11 13.46 22.97
CA PRO A 231 -12.04 12.01 22.99
C PRO A 231 -13.42 11.41 23.22
N ALA A 232 -13.80 10.48 22.35
CA ALA A 232 -14.99 9.67 22.53
C ALA A 232 -14.91 8.91 23.87
N PRO A 233 -16.03 8.74 24.59
CA PRO A 233 -16.03 8.03 25.87
C PRO A 233 -15.53 6.58 25.69
N PRO A 234 -14.86 6.03 26.72
CA PRO A 234 -14.30 4.68 26.65
C PRO A 234 -15.40 3.66 26.35
N PRO A 235 -15.15 2.69 25.44
CA PRO A 235 -16.12 1.62 25.20
C PRO A 235 -16.35 0.84 26.49
N SER A 236 -17.63 0.69 26.83
CA SER A 236 -18.10 0.00 28.03
C SER A 236 -17.52 -1.40 28.12
N THR A 237 -16.95 -1.70 29.28
CA THR A 237 -16.41 -2.99 29.68
C THR A 237 -17.54 -4.00 29.90
N VAL A 238 -17.84 -4.80 28.88
CA VAL A 238 -18.48 -6.10 29.07
C VAL A 238 -17.42 -7.17 28.85
N PRO A 239 -17.06 -7.97 29.87
CA PRO A 239 -16.12 -9.07 29.68
C PRO A 239 -16.87 -10.25 29.05
N GLU A 240 -16.91 -10.31 27.72
CA GLU A 240 -17.32 -11.53 27.02
C GLU A 240 -16.19 -12.57 27.08
N ARG A 241 -16.37 -13.55 27.97
CA ARG A 241 -15.65 -14.82 27.95
C ARG A 241 -16.15 -15.65 26.76
N GLY A 242 -15.30 -15.80 25.76
CA GLY A 242 -15.49 -16.74 24.64
C GLY A 242 -14.32 -16.61 23.66
N GLY A 243 -13.52 -17.67 23.52
CA GLY A 243 -12.26 -17.80 22.76
C GLY A 243 -11.93 -16.70 21.75
N ARG A 244 -11.05 -15.77 22.15
CA ARG A 244 -10.60 -14.61 21.37
C ARG A 244 -9.14 -14.78 20.92
N HIS A 245 -8.82 -15.93 20.32
CA HIS A 245 -7.44 -16.27 19.92
C HIS A 245 -7.26 -16.38 18.39
N ASP A 246 -8.00 -15.62 17.57
CA ASP A 246 -7.83 -15.64 16.10
C ASP A 246 -7.76 -14.25 15.43
N ARG A 247 -7.61 -13.16 16.20
CA ARG A 247 -7.61 -11.80 15.66
C ARG A 247 -6.23 -11.16 15.68
N PHE A 248 -5.84 -10.62 14.53
CA PHE A 248 -4.60 -9.90 14.28
C PHE A 248 -4.90 -8.40 14.28
N THR A 249 -4.51 -7.71 15.35
CA THR A 249 -4.74 -6.27 15.50
C THR A 249 -3.70 -5.47 14.75
N SER A 250 -4.10 -4.34 14.14
CA SER A 250 -3.19 -3.48 13.37
C SER A 250 -2.50 -4.22 12.22
N THR A 251 -3.19 -5.21 11.66
CA THR A 251 -2.70 -6.08 10.59
C THR A 251 -3.77 -6.16 9.53
N ASP A 252 -3.39 -5.89 8.28
CA ASP A 252 -4.22 -6.17 7.13
C ASP A 252 -3.76 -7.46 6.45
N PHE A 253 -4.73 -8.29 6.10
CA PHE A 253 -4.53 -9.40 5.18
C PHE A 253 -4.85 -8.96 3.77
N PHE A 254 -4.03 -9.36 2.81
CA PHE A 254 -4.20 -8.99 1.41
C PHE A 254 -4.56 -10.17 0.54
N GLY A 255 -5.22 -9.83 -0.56
CA GLY A 255 -5.51 -10.77 -1.62
C GLY A 255 -6.80 -11.55 -1.42
N SER A 256 -7.18 -12.29 -2.47
CA SER A 256 -8.25 -13.29 -2.44
C SER A 256 -9.60 -12.83 -1.85
N ASP A 257 -9.97 -11.54 -1.95
CA ASP A 257 -11.26 -11.02 -1.48
C ASP A 257 -12.43 -11.69 -2.22
N ILE A 258 -13.37 -12.27 -1.46
CA ILE A 258 -14.54 -12.98 -2.02
C ILE A 258 -15.63 -12.00 -2.44
N LEU A 259 -15.86 -10.98 -1.62
CA LEU A 259 -16.81 -9.92 -1.93
C LEU A 259 -16.08 -8.79 -2.65
N PRO A 260 -16.38 -8.53 -3.95
CA PRO A 260 -15.68 -7.49 -4.69
C PRO A 260 -15.82 -6.10 -4.07
N LYS A 261 -16.92 -5.83 -3.35
CA LYS A 261 -17.18 -4.54 -2.68
C LYS A 261 -17.03 -4.59 -1.16
N GLY A 262 -16.64 -5.74 -0.60
CA GLY A 262 -16.73 -6.00 0.83
C GLY A 262 -18.16 -5.82 1.38
N GLN A 263 -18.30 -5.90 2.69
CA GLN A 263 -19.55 -5.65 3.41
C GLN A 263 -19.37 -4.47 4.36
N ARG A 264 -20.13 -3.39 4.16
CA ARG A 264 -20.07 -2.18 4.99
C ARG A 264 -21.12 -2.17 6.10
N ASN A 265 -20.94 -1.25 7.04
CA ASN A 265 -21.87 -0.96 8.14
C ASN A 265 -22.12 -2.16 9.06
N ILE A 266 -21.11 -3.00 9.23
CA ILE A 266 -21.14 -4.14 10.16
C ILE A 266 -20.06 -3.98 11.22
N SER A 267 -20.19 -4.68 12.35
CA SER A 267 -19.16 -4.77 13.37
C SER A 267 -18.09 -5.79 13.00
N VAL A 268 -16.95 -5.75 13.70
CA VAL A 268 -15.89 -6.77 13.56
C VAL A 268 -16.42 -8.19 13.86
N GLY A 269 -17.30 -8.34 14.85
CA GLY A 269 -17.90 -9.64 15.17
C GLY A 269 -18.85 -10.13 14.07
N GLN A 270 -19.61 -9.21 13.45
CA GLN A 270 -20.42 -9.52 12.28
C GLN A 270 -19.57 -9.87 11.06
N CYS A 271 -18.40 -9.23 10.88
CA CYS A 271 -17.45 -9.57 9.82
C CYS A 271 -16.89 -10.99 9.99
N GLU A 272 -16.50 -11.35 11.21
CA GLU A 272 -16.04 -12.70 11.54
C GLU A 272 -17.13 -13.74 11.28
N GLN A 273 -18.36 -13.48 11.72
CA GLN A 273 -19.51 -14.37 11.46
C GLN A 273 -19.85 -14.47 9.96
N LEU A 274 -19.78 -13.35 9.23
CA LEU A 274 -19.97 -13.32 7.78
C LEU A 274 -18.98 -14.26 7.09
N CYS A 275 -17.70 -14.20 7.44
CA CYS A 275 -16.70 -15.09 6.87
C CYS A 275 -16.94 -16.54 7.28
N ARG A 276 -17.21 -16.83 8.57
CA ARG A 276 -17.51 -18.20 9.02
C ARG A 276 -18.73 -18.82 8.31
N GLY A 277 -19.72 -18.00 7.97
CA GLY A 277 -20.93 -18.44 7.25
C GLY A 277 -20.79 -18.46 5.73
N MET A 278 -19.68 -17.99 5.17
CA MET A 278 -19.46 -17.86 3.73
C MET A 278 -18.65 -19.06 3.21
N PRO A 279 -19.25 -19.91 2.35
CA PRO A 279 -18.52 -21.00 1.72
C PRO A 279 -17.29 -20.45 0.99
N GLY A 280 -16.14 -21.07 1.23
CA GLY A 280 -14.89 -20.66 0.61
C GLY A 280 -14.18 -19.49 1.31
N CYS A 281 -14.72 -18.91 2.39
CA CYS A 281 -13.98 -17.93 3.20
C CYS A 281 -13.02 -18.62 4.18
N ALA A 282 -11.77 -18.18 4.19
CA ALA A 282 -10.71 -18.68 5.05
C ALA A 282 -10.13 -17.61 5.97
N ALA A 283 -10.27 -16.33 5.61
CA ALA A 283 -9.82 -15.20 6.42
C ALA A 283 -10.65 -13.94 6.15
N TRP A 284 -10.45 -12.90 6.96
CA TRP A 284 -11.12 -11.62 6.78
C TRP A 284 -10.23 -10.47 7.24
N SER A 285 -10.41 -9.30 6.63
CA SER A 285 -9.88 -8.01 7.12
C SER A 285 -11.05 -7.07 7.42
N TYR A 286 -10.95 -6.30 8.50
CA TYR A 286 -11.96 -5.34 8.91
C TYR A 286 -11.35 -3.97 9.14
N VAL A 287 -11.81 -2.97 8.38
CA VAL A 287 -11.39 -1.57 8.51
C VAL A 287 -12.33 -0.88 9.50
N HIS A 288 -11.79 -0.45 10.64
CA HIS A 288 -12.59 0.09 11.75
C HIS A 288 -13.27 1.42 11.42
N GLU A 289 -12.52 2.34 10.83
CA GLU A 289 -13.00 3.70 10.50
C GLU A 289 -14.24 3.68 9.60
N THR A 290 -14.24 2.80 8.60
CA THR A 290 -15.31 2.71 7.60
C THR A 290 -16.28 1.55 7.85
N ARG A 291 -16.11 0.82 8.96
CA ARG A 291 -16.90 -0.35 9.35
C ARG A 291 -17.06 -1.35 8.21
N TRP A 292 -15.93 -1.67 7.58
CA TRP A 292 -15.88 -2.34 6.28
C TRP A 292 -15.16 -3.68 6.38
N CYS A 293 -15.89 -4.74 6.09
CA CYS A 293 -15.43 -6.11 6.12
C CYS A 293 -15.05 -6.63 4.74
N TRP A 294 -13.94 -7.35 4.69
CA TRP A 294 -13.40 -7.97 3.49
C TRP A 294 -13.15 -9.46 3.75
N PRO A 295 -14.15 -10.33 3.50
CA PRO A 295 -13.98 -11.78 3.58
C PRO A 295 -13.11 -12.28 2.41
N LYS A 296 -12.23 -13.23 2.68
CA LYS A 296 -11.17 -13.68 1.77
C LYS A 296 -11.09 -15.20 1.69
N ALA A 297 -10.78 -15.71 0.51
CA ALA A 297 -10.62 -17.15 0.26
C ALA A 297 -9.26 -17.70 0.70
N ALA A 298 -8.25 -16.84 0.82
CA ALA A 298 -6.91 -17.14 1.29
C ALA A 298 -6.25 -15.83 1.80
N VAL A 299 -5.01 -15.93 2.31
CA VAL A 299 -4.16 -14.77 2.61
C VAL A 299 -2.89 -14.90 1.79
N GLU A 300 -2.67 -13.94 0.90
CA GLU A 300 -1.49 -13.91 0.01
C GLU A 300 -0.33 -13.16 0.65
N ASN A 301 -0.64 -12.09 1.40
CA ASN A 301 0.35 -11.32 2.13
C ASN A 301 -0.29 -10.62 3.34
N ILE A 302 0.54 -10.14 4.25
CA ILE A 302 0.15 -9.41 5.44
C ILE A 302 0.99 -8.15 5.56
N SER A 303 0.39 -7.06 6.05
CA SER A 303 1.18 -5.92 6.49
C SER A 303 0.59 -5.26 7.71
N MET A 304 1.39 -4.36 8.29
CA MET A 304 0.94 -3.52 9.37
C MET A 304 0.01 -2.44 8.82
N ALA A 305 -1.22 -2.42 9.32
CA ALA A 305 -2.21 -1.40 9.01
C ALA A 305 -2.99 -1.03 10.28
N VAL A 306 -2.67 0.12 10.86
CA VAL A 306 -3.37 0.63 12.04
C VAL A 306 -4.83 0.90 11.71
N GLY A 307 -5.73 0.54 12.61
CA GLY A 307 -7.17 0.66 12.38
C GLY A 307 -7.75 -0.46 11.52
N ILE A 308 -6.96 -1.49 11.21
CA ILE A 308 -7.43 -2.73 10.60
C ILE A 308 -7.29 -3.87 11.62
N THR A 309 -8.28 -4.75 11.66
CA THR A 309 -8.20 -6.02 12.38
C THR A 309 -8.52 -7.12 11.41
N SER A 310 -7.66 -8.12 11.36
CA SER A 310 -7.85 -9.29 10.50
C SER A 310 -8.04 -10.54 11.34
N GLY A 311 -8.54 -11.59 10.72
CA GLY A 311 -8.69 -12.89 11.39
C GLY A 311 -8.71 -14.03 10.40
N VAL A 312 -8.29 -15.19 10.88
CA VAL A 312 -8.32 -16.44 10.11
C VAL A 312 -9.47 -17.29 10.65
N VAL A 313 -10.28 -17.84 9.76
CA VAL A 313 -11.34 -18.81 10.11
C VAL A 313 -10.97 -20.23 9.71
N ASP A 314 -10.06 -20.39 8.74
CA ASP A 314 -9.54 -21.69 8.30
C ASP A 314 -8.04 -21.61 7.97
N PHE A 315 -7.21 -22.01 8.94
CA PHE A 315 -5.76 -22.05 8.79
C PHE A 315 -5.26 -23.09 7.77
N SER A 316 -6.07 -24.08 7.39
CA SER A 316 -5.64 -25.10 6.42
C SER A 316 -5.44 -24.53 5.02
N ARG A 317 -6.08 -23.38 4.74
CA ARG A 317 -6.02 -22.66 3.46
C ARG A 317 -5.05 -21.49 3.47
N MET A 318 -4.28 -21.34 4.53
CA MET A 318 -3.28 -20.28 4.69
C MET A 318 -1.91 -20.76 4.25
N ASN A 319 -1.15 -19.88 3.59
CA ASN A 319 0.28 -20.11 3.40
C ASN A 319 0.99 -19.98 4.77
N LYS A 320 1.45 -21.10 5.31
CA LYS A 320 2.08 -21.17 6.64
C LYS A 320 3.27 -20.21 6.78
N GLY A 321 4.05 -20.01 5.71
CA GLY A 321 5.22 -19.14 5.73
C GLY A 321 4.90 -17.68 6.10
N ILE A 322 3.69 -17.21 5.78
CA ILE A 322 3.20 -15.87 6.13
C ILE A 322 3.00 -15.72 7.66
N PHE A 323 2.59 -16.81 8.31
CA PHE A 323 2.29 -16.86 9.76
C PHE A 323 3.40 -17.47 10.61
N ASP A 324 4.48 -17.94 9.97
CA ASP A 324 5.68 -18.46 10.62
C ASP A 324 6.55 -17.33 11.20
N ARG A 325 6.43 -16.12 10.65
CA ARG A 325 7.10 -14.93 11.19
C ARG A 325 6.38 -14.47 12.47
N PRO A 326 7.07 -14.28 13.61
CA PRO A 326 6.42 -13.92 14.88
C PRO A 326 5.92 -12.47 14.93
N PHE A 327 6.45 -11.60 14.07
CA PHE A 327 6.09 -10.20 13.97
C PHE A 327 6.00 -9.74 12.51
N ILE A 328 5.10 -8.80 12.25
CA ILE A 328 5.11 -7.95 11.06
C ILE A 328 5.87 -6.70 11.45
N GLU A 329 7.05 -6.48 10.87
CA GLU A 329 7.95 -5.41 11.27
C GLU A 329 7.99 -4.29 10.24
N VAL A 330 8.16 -3.07 10.75
CA VAL A 330 8.33 -1.85 9.97
C VAL A 330 9.55 -1.11 10.48
N THR A 331 10.32 -0.59 9.55
CA THR A 331 11.61 0.05 9.82
C THR A 331 11.48 1.57 9.81
N ALA A 332 12.44 2.26 10.42
CA ALA A 332 12.44 3.73 10.57
C ALA A 332 11.14 4.29 11.18
N THR A 333 10.49 3.51 12.04
CA THR A 333 9.14 3.78 12.55
C THR A 333 9.12 3.54 14.05
N ASP A 334 8.59 4.49 14.81
CA ASP A 334 8.31 4.37 16.24
C ASP A 334 6.78 4.32 16.47
N PHE A 335 6.36 3.44 17.37
CA PHE A 335 4.99 3.36 17.86
C PHE A 335 4.91 4.09 19.20
N SER A 336 4.89 5.41 19.20
CA SER A 336 4.97 6.19 20.45
C SER A 336 3.82 5.89 21.44
N GLY A 337 4.19 5.72 22.73
CA GLY A 337 3.26 5.40 23.81
C GLY A 337 2.86 3.93 23.89
N ASN A 338 1.85 3.66 24.72
CA ASN A 338 1.31 2.32 25.02
C ASN A 338 2.36 1.30 25.51
N ASP A 339 3.41 1.82 26.13
CA ASP A 339 4.52 1.03 26.67
C ASP A 339 4.08 0.25 27.90
N ILE A 340 4.32 -1.06 27.89
CA ILE A 340 4.17 -1.92 29.06
C ILE A 340 5.19 -1.53 30.13
N LEU A 341 6.38 -1.14 29.67
CA LEU A 341 7.47 -0.65 30.51
C LEU A 341 7.74 0.80 30.15
N PRO A 342 7.30 1.79 30.95
CA PRO A 342 7.42 3.21 30.62
C PRO A 342 8.86 3.70 30.38
N ARG A 343 9.87 3.01 30.90
CA ARG A 343 11.30 3.32 30.67
C ARG A 343 11.95 2.44 29.60
N GLY A 344 11.21 1.52 29.01
CA GLY A 344 11.73 0.47 28.14
C GLY A 344 12.68 -0.50 28.86
N MET A 345 13.20 -1.45 28.10
CA MET A 345 14.26 -2.37 28.48
C MET A 345 15.56 -1.87 27.83
N PRO A 346 16.48 -1.23 28.58
CA PRO A 346 17.74 -0.75 28.04
C PRO A 346 18.69 -1.92 27.72
N HIS A 347 19.74 -1.66 26.93
CA HIS A 347 20.77 -2.64 26.55
C HIS A 347 20.21 -3.94 25.96
N THR A 348 19.08 -3.85 25.27
CA THR A 348 18.36 -4.99 24.71
C THR A 348 18.60 -5.02 23.21
N THR A 349 19.00 -6.15 22.66
CA THR A 349 19.09 -6.37 21.22
C THR A 349 17.70 -6.48 20.59
N LEU A 350 17.59 -6.35 19.27
CA LEU A 350 16.31 -6.52 18.58
C LEU A 350 15.71 -7.92 18.82
N ASP A 351 16.53 -8.97 18.77
CA ASP A 351 16.07 -10.35 19.01
C ASP A 351 15.61 -10.58 20.45
N GLU A 352 16.27 -9.95 21.42
CA GLU A 352 15.80 -9.96 22.81
C GLU A 352 14.49 -9.20 22.96
N CYS A 353 14.32 -8.09 22.23
CA CYS A 353 13.07 -7.34 22.21
C CYS A 353 11.92 -8.17 21.65
N ARG A 354 12.16 -8.86 20.52
CA ARG A 354 11.23 -9.82 19.92
C ARG A 354 10.85 -10.91 20.92
N ARG A 355 11.84 -11.56 21.53
CA ARG A 355 11.61 -12.63 22.53
C ARG A 355 10.83 -12.12 23.75
N ALA A 356 11.17 -10.93 24.25
CA ALA A 356 10.49 -10.32 25.39
C ALA A 356 9.02 -10.02 25.08
N CYS A 357 8.74 -9.41 23.92
CA CYS A 357 7.35 -9.15 23.52
C CYS A 357 6.61 -10.45 23.17
N TYR A 358 7.26 -11.40 22.52
CA TYR A 358 6.64 -12.67 22.16
C TYR A 358 6.23 -13.47 23.39
N GLY A 359 7.11 -13.53 24.40
CA GLY A 359 6.85 -14.23 25.67
C GLY A 359 5.85 -13.56 26.59
N SER A 360 5.41 -12.33 26.31
CA SER A 360 4.42 -11.60 27.12
C SER A 360 3.04 -11.61 26.46
N SER A 361 2.03 -12.10 27.18
CA SER A 361 0.62 -12.04 26.76
C SER A 361 0.06 -10.61 26.76
N GLN A 362 0.69 -9.69 27.48
CA GLN A 362 0.32 -8.28 27.50
C GLN A 362 0.93 -7.51 26.32
N CYS A 363 1.88 -8.09 25.59
CA CYS A 363 2.55 -7.44 24.48
C CYS A 363 1.92 -7.83 23.14
N THR A 364 1.46 -6.83 22.40
CA THR A 364 0.88 -6.98 21.06
C THR A 364 1.73 -6.28 20.00
N ALA A 365 2.62 -5.38 20.41
CA ALA A 365 3.54 -4.68 19.54
C ALA A 365 4.82 -4.31 20.30
N PHE A 366 5.88 -3.93 19.60
CA PHE A 366 7.05 -3.33 20.22
C PHE A 366 7.62 -2.23 19.33
N THR A 367 8.42 -1.35 19.94
CA THR A 367 9.41 -0.54 19.22
C THR A 367 10.78 -0.79 19.83
N TRP A 368 11.75 -1.15 19.01
CA TRP A 368 13.14 -1.23 19.38
C TRP A 368 13.87 0.00 18.84
N ASN A 369 14.39 0.82 19.73
CA ASN A 369 15.24 1.95 19.38
C ASN A 369 16.68 1.45 19.30
N GLY A 370 17.19 1.31 18.08
CA GLY A 370 18.56 0.85 17.91
C GLY A 370 19.59 1.86 18.40
N LYS A 371 19.34 3.18 18.27
CA LYS A 371 20.31 4.22 18.69
C LYS A 371 20.71 4.08 20.15
N THR A 372 19.76 3.73 21.01
CA THR A 372 19.97 3.54 22.45
C THR A 372 20.00 2.08 22.88
N ASN A 373 19.80 1.14 21.95
CA ASN A 373 19.54 -0.28 22.21
C ASN A 373 18.46 -0.48 23.29
N THR A 374 17.33 0.23 23.16
CA THR A 374 16.22 0.15 24.11
C THR A 374 15.00 -0.48 23.45
N CYS A 375 14.50 -1.57 24.03
CA CYS A 375 13.24 -2.17 23.63
C CYS A 375 12.08 -1.53 24.38
N TYR A 376 10.98 -1.25 23.69
CA TYR A 376 9.74 -0.77 24.26
C TYR A 376 8.63 -1.76 23.89
N PRO A 377 8.37 -2.77 24.73
CA PRO A 377 7.22 -3.66 24.57
C PRO A 377 5.92 -2.87 24.81
N LYS A 378 4.90 -3.10 23.99
CA LYS A 378 3.66 -2.31 23.96
C LYS A 378 2.43 -3.21 24.00
N TYR A 379 1.41 -2.76 24.71
CA TYR A 379 0.12 -3.47 24.79
C TYR A 379 -0.83 -3.13 23.65
N SER A 380 -0.48 -2.15 22.81
CA SER A 380 -1.15 -1.83 21.54
C SER A 380 -0.24 -0.96 20.68
N VAL A 381 -0.53 -0.87 19.38
CA VAL A 381 0.18 0.07 18.50
C VAL A 381 -0.22 1.49 18.89
N GLY A 382 0.78 2.29 19.26
CA GLY A 382 0.62 3.71 19.58
C GLY A 382 0.58 4.62 18.36
N ARG A 383 0.85 5.92 18.55
CA ARG A 383 0.92 6.85 17.43
C ARG A 383 2.18 6.56 16.61
N ILE A 384 1.99 6.29 15.32
CA ILE A 384 3.09 6.05 14.38
C ILE A 384 3.81 7.36 14.10
N THR A 385 5.12 7.39 14.35
CA THR A 385 6.02 8.48 14.02
C THR A 385 7.20 7.97 13.21
N LYS A 386 7.70 8.77 12.28
CA LYS A 386 8.95 8.45 11.57
C LYS A 386 10.11 8.62 12.55
N PHE A 387 10.86 7.55 12.79
CA PHE A 387 12.05 7.58 13.64
C PHE A 387 13.14 6.69 13.04
N VAL A 388 14.11 7.32 12.38
CA VAL A 388 15.24 6.61 11.78
C VAL A 388 16.05 5.89 12.85
N GLY A 389 16.27 4.59 12.67
CA GLY A 389 16.94 3.71 13.63
C GLY A 389 16.00 2.99 14.61
N ALA A 390 14.68 3.19 14.52
CA ALA A 390 13.70 2.35 15.20
C ALA A 390 13.17 1.25 14.28
N ILE A 391 13.01 0.05 14.85
CA ILE A 391 12.28 -1.08 14.27
C ILE A 391 11.07 -1.31 15.14
N SER A 392 9.88 -1.27 14.56
CA SER A 392 8.66 -1.57 15.29
C SER A 392 8.01 -2.82 14.72
N GLY A 393 7.40 -3.63 15.57
CA GLY A 393 6.78 -4.89 15.18
C GLY A 393 5.41 -5.05 15.79
N VAL A 394 4.46 -5.59 15.02
CA VAL A 394 3.15 -6.04 15.52
C VAL A 394 3.16 -7.55 15.57
N LYS A 395 2.70 -8.14 16.68
CA LYS A 395 2.69 -9.59 16.87
C LYS A 395 1.84 -10.24 15.79
N ASN A 396 2.44 -11.16 15.04
CA ASN A 396 1.83 -11.83 13.89
C ASN A 396 1.24 -13.20 14.29
N ARG A 397 0.69 -13.28 15.51
CA ARG A 397 -0.08 -14.40 16.01
C ARG A 397 -1.10 -13.88 17.02
N PRO A 398 -2.27 -14.52 17.10
CA PRO A 398 -3.35 -14.06 17.95
C PRO A 398 -3.16 -14.35 19.45
#